data_AF-A0A934E940-F1
#
_entry.id   AF-A0A934E940-F1
#
_cell.length_a   1.000
_cell.length_b   1.000
_cell.length_c   1.000
_cell.angle_alpha   90.00
_cell.angle_beta   90.00
_cell.angle_gamma   90.00
#
_symmetry.space_group_name_H-M   'P 1'
#
loop_
_entity.id
_entity.type
_entity.pdbx_description
1 polymer ?
#
loop_
_entity_poly.entity_id
_entity_poly.type
_entity_poly.pdbx_seq_one_letter_code
_entity_poly.pdbx_strand_id
1 'polypeptide(L)'
;MPKKSLLFGLLTALVVITGVVVVKSISRSREAQTVVEEVPKEDVAPMDTSVSVQLVKSKIRANTVVVEVSGMAGKYTSVAYELTYESQGLIKGVNSGSKPIDVSGKDAFEREVYLGTCSKNDCKPDLGVKKISVTLEFTDTSGKKSQFSKDYEL
;
A
#
# COMPACT_ATOMS: atom_id res chain seq x y z
N MET A 1 -7.46 -13.25 71.24
CA MET A 1 -8.14 -12.95 69.96
C MET A 1 -7.37 -11.84 69.24
N PRO A 2 -6.52 -12.15 68.24
CA PRO A 2 -6.40 -11.26 67.06
C PRO A 2 -6.00 -11.98 65.75
N LYS A 3 -6.17 -13.31 65.63
CA LYS A 3 -5.71 -14.06 64.43
C LYS A 3 -6.39 -13.62 63.13
N LYS A 4 -7.66 -13.18 63.19
CA LYS A 4 -8.39 -12.71 62.00
C LYS A 4 -7.86 -11.37 61.49
N SER A 5 -7.49 -10.43 62.37
CA SER A 5 -6.96 -9.12 61.95
C SER A 5 -5.57 -9.23 61.32
N LEU A 6 -4.75 -10.17 61.77
CA LEU A 6 -3.46 -10.48 61.15
C LEU A 6 -3.63 -11.13 59.77
N LEU A 7 -4.61 -12.03 59.62
CA LEU A 7 -4.93 -12.65 58.33
C LEU A 7 -5.44 -11.62 57.31
N PHE A 8 -6.34 -10.73 57.72
CA PHE A 8 -6.85 -9.68 56.83
C PHE A 8 -5.73 -8.73 56.40
N GLY A 9 -4.84 -8.31 57.30
CA GLY A 9 -3.69 -7.46 56.97
C GLY A 9 -2.69 -8.13 56.02
N LEU A 10 -2.46 -9.44 56.19
CA LEU A 10 -1.60 -10.21 55.28
C LEU A 10 -2.24 -10.32 53.88
N LEU A 11 -3.56 -10.54 53.82
CA LEU A 11 -4.28 -10.67 52.55
C LEU A 11 -4.29 -9.34 51.77
N THR A 12 -4.55 -8.21 52.44
CA THR A 12 -4.49 -6.90 51.79
C THR A 12 -3.08 -6.55 51.32
N ALA A 13 -2.05 -6.85 52.13
CA ALA A 13 -0.66 -6.64 51.70
C ALA A 13 -0.34 -7.45 50.44
N LEU A 14 -0.80 -8.70 50.34
CA LEU A 14 -0.58 -9.56 49.18
C LEU A 14 -1.27 -9.06 47.91
N VAL A 15 -2.49 -8.53 48.04
CA VAL A 15 -3.24 -7.95 46.92
C VAL A 15 -2.59 -6.65 46.43
N VAL A 16 -2.10 -5.81 47.35
CA VAL A 16 -1.43 -4.56 46.98
C VAL A 16 -0.08 -4.85 46.30
N ILE A 17 0.70 -5.81 46.80
CA ILE A 17 2.00 -6.17 46.21
C ILE A 17 1.80 -6.75 44.80
N THR A 18 0.85 -7.68 44.63
CA THR A 18 0.57 -8.26 43.31
C THR A 18 0.05 -7.21 42.33
N GLY A 19 -0.84 -6.30 42.77
CA GLY A 19 -1.30 -5.18 41.97
C GLY A 19 -0.16 -4.26 41.48
N VAL A 20 0.76 -3.89 42.36
CA VAL A 20 1.91 -3.03 42.01
C VAL A 20 2.86 -3.72 41.02
N VAL A 21 3.10 -5.02 41.18
CA VAL A 21 3.96 -5.80 40.27
C VAL A 21 3.32 -5.91 38.87
N VAL A 22 2.01 -6.16 38.79
CA VAL A 22 1.28 -6.26 37.51
C VAL A 22 1.28 -4.91 36.78
N VAL A 23 1.03 -3.80 37.48
CA VAL A 23 1.04 -2.45 36.88
C VAL A 23 2.43 -2.08 36.35
N LYS A 24 3.51 -2.39 37.10
CA LYS A 24 4.89 -2.17 36.62
C LYS A 24 5.28 -3.07 35.46
N SER A 25 4.75 -4.30 35.41
CA SER A 25 5.02 -5.24 34.32
C SER A 25 4.33 -4.80 33.02
N ILE A 26 3.06 -4.40 33.09
CA ILE A 26 2.27 -3.98 31.93
C ILE A 26 2.77 -2.66 31.34
N SER A 27 3.23 -1.72 32.18
CA SER A 27 3.75 -0.43 31.71
C SER A 27 5.12 -0.50 31.04
N ARG A 28 5.88 -1.59 31.21
CA ARG A 28 7.12 -1.85 30.45
C ARG A 28 6.90 -2.45 29.08
N SER A 29 5.73 -3.07 28.83
CA SER A 29 5.45 -3.76 27.57
C SER A 29 4.84 -2.86 26.49
N ARG A 30 4.83 -1.54 26.71
CA ARG A 30 4.18 -0.55 25.83
C ARG A 30 5.17 0.47 25.24
N GLU A 31 6.40 0.04 24.96
CA GLU A 31 7.07 0.51 23.74
C GLU A 31 6.72 -0.52 22.66
N ALA A 32 5.57 -0.31 22.02
CA ALA A 32 5.34 -0.92 20.73
C ALA A 32 6.38 -0.30 19.79
N GLN A 33 7.52 -0.98 19.63
CA GLN A 33 8.37 -0.78 18.47
C GLN A 33 7.46 -0.86 17.26
N THR A 34 7.29 0.26 16.57
CA THR A 34 6.80 0.28 15.21
C THR A 34 7.79 -0.53 14.40
N VAL A 35 7.55 -1.84 14.31
CA VAL A 35 8.15 -2.68 13.30
C VAL A 35 7.60 -2.12 12.00
N VAL A 36 8.39 -1.25 11.38
CA VAL A 36 8.27 -1.02 9.95
C VAL A 36 8.54 -2.39 9.35
N GLU A 37 7.46 -3.10 9.02
CA GLU A 37 7.52 -4.29 8.21
C GLU A 37 8.16 -3.85 6.90
N GLU A 38 9.46 -4.09 6.78
CA GLU A 38 10.17 -4.00 5.51
C GLU A 38 9.51 -5.05 4.61
N VAL A 39 8.55 -4.58 3.80
CA VAL A 39 7.96 -5.36 2.72
C VAL A 39 9.12 -5.99 1.96
N PRO A 40 9.22 -7.33 1.92
CA PRO A 40 10.25 -7.99 1.14
C PRO A 40 10.12 -7.51 -0.30
N LYS A 41 11.06 -6.68 -0.76
CA LYS A 41 11.15 -6.32 -2.17
C LYS A 41 11.57 -7.60 -2.90
N GLU A 42 10.61 -8.24 -3.54
CA GLU A 42 10.85 -9.26 -4.53
C GLU A 42 11.88 -8.70 -5.54
N ASP A 43 13.00 -9.41 -5.72
CA ASP A 43 14.16 -8.97 -6.50
C ASP A 43 13.85 -9.07 -8.01
N VAL A 44 12.88 -8.27 -8.45
CA VAL A 44 12.54 -8.10 -9.85
C VAL A 44 13.45 -7.03 -10.42
N ALA A 45 14.11 -7.33 -11.55
CA ALA A 45 15.03 -6.41 -12.18
C ALA A 45 14.37 -5.04 -12.45
N PRO A 46 15.08 -3.92 -12.28
CA PRO A 46 14.53 -2.61 -12.60
C PRO A 46 14.20 -2.50 -14.09
N MET A 47 13.15 -1.75 -14.41
CA MET A 47 12.80 -1.37 -15.78
C MET A 47 13.96 -0.66 -16.51
N ASP A 48 13.98 -0.77 -17.84
CA ASP A 48 14.93 -0.05 -18.69
C ASP A 48 14.81 1.48 -18.52
N THR A 49 15.95 2.14 -18.33
CA THR A 49 16.05 3.60 -18.12
C THR A 49 15.54 4.46 -19.29
N SER A 50 15.41 3.88 -20.48
CA SER A 50 14.83 4.55 -21.66
C SER A 50 13.32 4.74 -21.56
N VAL A 51 12.65 3.97 -20.70
CA VAL A 51 11.21 4.06 -20.50
C VAL A 51 10.90 5.18 -19.52
N SER A 52 10.01 6.09 -19.92
CA SER A 52 9.48 7.14 -19.07
C SER A 52 8.09 6.76 -18.59
N VAL A 53 7.83 6.97 -17.30
CA VAL A 53 6.52 6.77 -16.68
C VAL A 53 6.10 8.07 -16.02
N GLN A 54 4.89 8.51 -16.31
CA GLN A 54 4.28 9.70 -15.73
C GLN A 54 2.86 9.39 -15.24
N LEU A 55 2.42 10.15 -14.24
CA LEU A 55 1.06 10.13 -13.75
C LEU A 55 0.50 11.55 -13.80
N VAL A 56 -0.57 11.74 -14.55
CA VAL A 56 -1.21 13.05 -14.71
C VAL A 56 -2.69 12.99 -14.32
N LYS A 57 -3.24 14.10 -13.82
CA LYS A 57 -4.69 14.22 -13.62
C LYS A 57 -5.39 14.31 -14.98
N SER A 58 -6.48 13.57 -15.16
CA SER A 58 -7.31 13.68 -16.37
C SER A 58 -7.94 15.08 -16.44
N LYS A 59 -7.88 15.69 -17.63
CA LYS A 59 -8.51 16.98 -17.91
C LYS A 59 -9.99 16.86 -18.28
N ILE A 60 -10.44 15.64 -18.59
CA ILE A 60 -11.76 15.38 -19.18
C ILE A 60 -12.66 14.67 -18.17
N ARG A 61 -12.11 13.72 -17.40
CA ARG A 61 -12.86 12.94 -16.41
C ARG A 61 -12.50 13.38 -14.99
N ALA A 62 -13.51 13.70 -14.19
CA ALA A 62 -13.31 13.95 -12.77
C ALA A 62 -12.77 12.70 -12.06
N ASN A 63 -11.97 12.92 -11.02
CA ASN A 63 -11.43 11.88 -10.14
C ASN A 63 -10.72 10.74 -10.86
N THR A 64 -10.06 11.07 -11.97
CA THR A 64 -9.37 10.12 -12.84
C THR A 64 -7.94 10.58 -13.04
N VAL A 65 -7.00 9.65 -12.99
CA VAL A 65 -5.61 9.86 -13.36
C VAL A 65 -5.27 9.06 -14.62
N VAL A 66 -4.27 9.51 -15.35
CA VAL A 66 -3.75 8.85 -16.54
C VAL A 66 -2.33 8.43 -16.25
N VAL A 67 -2.08 7.13 -16.34
CA VAL A 67 -0.72 6.58 -16.34
C VAL A 67 -0.24 6.63 -17.79
N GLU A 68 0.82 7.38 -18.03
CA GLU A 68 1.45 7.53 -19.35
C GLU A 68 2.80 6.84 -19.33
N VAL A 69 3.03 5.94 -20.29
CA VAL A 69 4.30 5.24 -20.45
C VAL A 69 4.78 5.41 -21.89
N SER A 70 6.05 5.77 -22.07
CA SER A 70 6.66 6.02 -23.38
C SER A 70 8.11 5.54 -23.44
N GLY A 71 8.67 5.39 -24.65
CA GLY A 71 10.06 4.97 -24.82
C GLY A 71 10.25 3.46 -24.66
N MET A 72 9.18 2.67 -24.82
CA MET A 72 9.24 1.21 -24.73
C MET A 72 9.92 0.59 -25.95
N ALA A 73 9.95 1.27 -27.09
CA ALA A 73 10.58 0.82 -28.34
C ALA A 73 10.19 -0.62 -28.75
N GLY A 74 8.97 -1.06 -28.44
CA GLY A 74 8.50 -2.42 -28.72
C GLY A 74 9.19 -3.55 -27.93
N LYS A 75 9.97 -3.22 -26.89
CA LYS A 75 10.72 -4.20 -26.06
C LYS A 75 9.80 -5.08 -25.18
N TYR A 76 8.57 -4.64 -24.94
CA TYR A 76 7.63 -5.27 -24.02
C TYR A 76 6.43 -5.85 -24.74
N THR A 77 5.91 -6.95 -24.20
CA THR A 77 4.69 -7.63 -24.68
C THR A 77 3.51 -7.30 -23.79
N SER A 78 3.72 -7.16 -22.48
CA SER A 78 2.64 -6.82 -21.55
C SER A 78 3.07 -5.93 -20.39
N VAL A 79 2.14 -5.13 -19.88
CA VAL A 79 2.32 -4.33 -18.66
C VAL A 79 1.17 -4.58 -17.70
N ALA A 80 1.50 -5.05 -16.49
CA ALA A 80 0.57 -5.05 -15.36
C ALA A 80 0.79 -3.77 -14.54
N TYR A 81 -0.28 -3.22 -13.98
CA TYR A 81 -0.21 -2.03 -13.16
C TYR A 81 -0.90 -2.24 -11.82
N GLU A 82 -0.40 -1.57 -10.81
CA GLU A 82 -1.03 -1.39 -9.53
C GLU A 82 -0.86 0.06 -9.09
N LEU A 83 -1.97 0.72 -8.76
CA LEU A 83 -1.99 2.04 -8.15
C LEU A 83 -2.54 1.87 -6.74
N THR A 84 -1.79 2.34 -5.74
CA THR A 84 -2.27 2.42 -4.35
C THR A 84 -2.30 3.85 -3.87
N TYR A 85 -3.29 4.19 -3.07
CA TYR A 85 -3.52 5.56 -2.60
C TYR A 85 -4.33 5.58 -1.32
N GLU A 86 -4.17 6.66 -0.54
CA GLU A 86 -4.99 6.91 0.64
C GLU A 86 -6.19 7.78 0.28
N SER A 87 -7.37 7.39 0.75
CA SER A 87 -8.61 8.16 0.69
C SER A 87 -9.32 8.05 2.02
N GLN A 88 -9.58 9.19 2.67
CA GLN A 88 -10.35 9.27 3.92
C GLN A 88 -9.82 8.33 5.04
N GLY A 89 -8.49 8.18 5.15
CA GLY A 89 -7.85 7.32 6.15
C GLY A 89 -7.85 5.83 5.81
N LEU A 90 -8.27 5.44 4.60
CA LEU A 90 -8.21 4.07 4.09
C LEU A 90 -7.24 3.98 2.92
N ILE A 91 -6.35 2.98 2.95
CA ILE A 91 -5.54 2.61 1.80
C ILE A 91 -6.40 1.81 0.82
N LYS A 92 -6.43 2.25 -0.42
CA LYS A 92 -7.18 1.65 -1.53
C LYS A 92 -6.24 1.42 -2.71
N GLY A 93 -6.67 0.61 -3.67
CA GLY A 93 -5.89 0.41 -4.88
C GLY A 93 -6.71 -0.05 -6.08
N VAL A 94 -6.11 0.12 -7.26
CA VAL A 94 -6.63 -0.34 -8.54
C VAL A 94 -5.50 -1.05 -9.28
N ASN A 95 -5.76 -2.25 -9.77
CA ASN A 95 -4.79 -3.00 -10.56
C ASN A 95 -5.37 -3.47 -11.90
N SER A 96 -4.52 -3.96 -12.79
CA SER A 96 -4.93 -4.57 -14.07
C SER A 96 -5.66 -5.91 -13.91
N GLY A 97 -5.80 -6.44 -12.69
CA GLY A 97 -6.35 -7.76 -12.42
C GLY A 97 -5.51 -8.88 -13.05
N SER A 98 -6.18 -9.97 -13.44
CA SER A 98 -5.54 -11.14 -14.06
C SER A 98 -5.14 -10.96 -15.52
N LYS A 99 -5.42 -9.79 -16.13
CA LYS A 99 -5.15 -9.50 -17.53
C LYS A 99 -4.27 -8.26 -17.67
N PRO A 100 -2.94 -8.43 -17.78
CA PRO A 100 -2.02 -7.36 -18.14
C PRO A 100 -2.42 -6.68 -19.46
N ILE A 101 -2.02 -5.43 -19.62
CA ILE A 101 -2.23 -4.66 -20.85
C ILE A 101 -1.28 -5.19 -21.93
N ASP A 102 -1.81 -5.56 -23.10
CA ASP A 102 -0.99 -5.91 -24.26
C ASP A 102 -0.38 -4.65 -24.91
N VAL A 103 0.95 -4.62 -24.92
CA VAL A 103 1.77 -3.53 -25.48
C VAL A 103 2.71 -4.01 -26.56
N SER A 104 2.50 -5.22 -27.10
CA SER A 104 3.36 -5.83 -28.12
C SER A 104 3.57 -4.89 -29.31
N GLY A 105 4.83 -4.56 -29.59
CA GLY A 105 5.23 -3.68 -30.69
C GLY A 105 4.90 -2.19 -30.51
N LYS A 106 4.42 -1.76 -29.33
CA LYS A 106 4.12 -0.35 -29.04
C LYS A 106 5.31 0.36 -28.41
N ASP A 107 5.45 1.64 -28.72
CA ASP A 107 6.43 2.52 -28.05
C ASP A 107 5.85 3.22 -26.81
N ALA A 108 4.54 3.46 -26.81
CA ALA A 108 3.85 4.14 -25.73
C ALA A 108 2.48 3.50 -25.45
N PHE A 109 1.98 3.67 -24.23
CA PHE A 109 0.59 3.39 -23.88
C PHE A 109 0.10 4.35 -22.80
N GLU A 110 -1.21 4.52 -22.76
CA GLU A 110 -1.89 5.31 -21.73
C GLU A 110 -2.98 4.48 -21.07
N ARG A 111 -3.17 4.68 -19.76
CA ARG A 111 -4.24 4.05 -19.00
C ARG A 111 -4.93 5.04 -18.09
N GLU A 112 -6.20 5.31 -18.37
CA GLU A 112 -7.08 6.03 -17.45
C GLU A 112 -7.47 5.12 -16.27
N VAL A 113 -7.31 5.64 -15.05
CA VAL A 113 -7.67 4.98 -13.80
C VAL A 113 -8.58 5.90 -13.00
N TYR A 114 -9.82 5.47 -12.80
CA TYR A 114 -10.77 6.15 -11.94
C TYR A 114 -10.46 5.83 -10.46
N LEU A 115 -10.29 6.87 -9.65
CA LEU A 115 -10.06 6.75 -8.22
C LEU A 115 -11.41 6.64 -7.52
N GLY A 116 -11.89 5.43 -7.29
CA GLY A 116 -13.20 5.25 -6.69
C GLY A 116 -13.59 3.80 -6.55
N THR A 117 -14.83 3.60 -6.10
CA THR A 117 -15.44 2.27 -6.00
C THR A 117 -16.68 2.22 -6.85
N CYS A 118 -16.71 1.26 -7.77
CA CYS A 118 -17.85 0.98 -8.62
C CYS A 118 -18.61 -0.24 -8.12
N SER A 119 -19.92 -0.12 -7.98
CA SER A 119 -20.83 -1.24 -7.70
C SER A 119 -21.90 -1.29 -8.79
N LYS A 120 -21.86 -2.35 -9.59
CA LYS A 120 -22.71 -2.53 -10.78
C LYS A 120 -22.54 -1.36 -11.76
N ASN A 121 -23.42 -0.37 -11.67
CA ASN A 121 -23.49 0.77 -12.59
C ASN A 121 -23.29 2.13 -11.89
N ASP A 122 -23.02 2.13 -10.57
CA ASP A 122 -22.79 3.36 -9.80
C ASP A 122 -21.34 3.40 -9.30
N CYS A 123 -20.62 4.46 -9.65
CA CYS A 123 -19.22 4.66 -9.30
C CYS A 123 -19.07 5.87 -8.37
N LYS A 124 -18.70 5.62 -7.12
CA LYS A 124 -18.49 6.67 -6.12
C LYS A 124 -17.03 7.12 -6.10
N PRO A 125 -16.75 8.42 -6.25
CA PRO A 125 -15.40 8.94 -6.24
C PRO A 125 -14.79 8.89 -4.84
N ASP A 126 -13.51 8.54 -4.76
CA ASP A 126 -12.71 8.70 -3.56
C ASP A 126 -12.18 10.13 -3.44
N LEU A 127 -12.36 10.74 -2.27
CA LEU A 127 -12.02 12.15 -2.05
C LEU A 127 -10.77 12.30 -1.20
N GLY A 128 -10.05 13.41 -1.39
CA GLY A 128 -8.89 13.76 -0.57
C GLY A 128 -7.63 12.98 -0.91
N VAL A 129 -7.56 12.37 -2.08
CA VAL A 129 -6.35 11.69 -2.56
C VAL A 129 -5.27 12.74 -2.86
N LYS A 130 -4.13 12.64 -2.19
CA LYS A 130 -2.98 13.55 -2.33
C LYS A 130 -1.75 12.90 -2.95
N LYS A 131 -1.59 11.60 -2.72
CA LYS A 131 -0.44 10.81 -3.13
C LYS A 131 -0.91 9.50 -3.72
N ILE A 132 -0.26 9.08 -4.80
CA ILE A 132 -0.49 7.79 -5.46
C ILE A 132 0.86 7.10 -5.64
N SER A 133 0.94 5.86 -5.17
CA SER A 133 2.05 4.96 -5.47
C SER A 133 1.70 4.15 -6.71
N VAL A 134 2.54 4.25 -7.74
CA VAL A 134 2.37 3.52 -9.00
C VAL A 134 3.42 2.44 -9.07
N THR A 135 2.99 1.21 -9.30
CA THR A 135 3.85 0.07 -9.59
C THR A 135 3.47 -0.52 -10.94
N LEU A 136 4.45 -0.68 -11.82
CA LEU A 136 4.30 -1.30 -13.14
C LEU A 136 5.21 -2.53 -13.21
N GLU A 137 4.66 -3.65 -13.64
CA GLU A 137 5.42 -4.85 -13.99
C GLU A 137 5.37 -5.03 -15.51
N PHE A 138 6.55 -5.06 -16.13
CA PHE A 138 6.71 -5.21 -17.56
C PHE A 138 7.19 -6.62 -17.88
N THR A 139 6.57 -7.26 -18.87
CA THR A 139 7.04 -8.53 -19.45
C THR A 139 7.66 -8.24 -20.80
N ASP A 140 8.92 -8.62 -21.00
CA ASP A 140 9.61 -8.45 -22.28
C ASP A 140 9.24 -9.53 -23.31
N THR A 141 9.78 -9.45 -24.53
CA THR A 141 9.57 -10.44 -25.59
C THR A 141 10.15 -11.82 -25.28
N SER A 142 11.07 -11.93 -24.32
CA SER A 142 11.65 -13.18 -23.83
C SER A 142 10.90 -13.78 -22.62
N GLY A 143 9.86 -13.08 -22.13
CA GLY A 143 9.09 -13.47 -20.95
C GLY A 143 9.72 -13.04 -19.62
N LYS A 144 10.81 -12.27 -19.63
CA LYS A 144 11.42 -11.76 -18.40
C LYS A 144 10.61 -10.59 -17.86
N LYS A 145 10.51 -10.52 -16.54
CA LYS A 145 9.82 -9.46 -15.82
C LYS A 145 10.79 -8.39 -15.35
N SER A 146 10.36 -7.14 -15.43
CA SER A 146 11.02 -6.00 -14.83
C SER A 146 9.99 -5.09 -14.16
N GLN A 147 10.41 -4.29 -13.18
CA GLN A 147 9.48 -3.49 -12.39
C GLN A 147 9.90 -2.01 -12.34
N PHE A 148 8.90 -1.15 -12.29
CA PHE A 148 9.00 0.26 -11.93
C PHE A 148 8.09 0.54 -10.74
N SER A 149 8.56 1.30 -9.75
CA SER A 149 7.71 1.80 -8.68
C SER A 149 8.08 3.23 -8.33
N LYS A 150 7.08 4.11 -8.23
CA LYS A 150 7.28 5.52 -7.89
C LYS A 150 6.03 6.13 -7.27
N ASP A 151 6.27 7.01 -6.32
CA ASP A 151 5.24 7.84 -5.71
C ASP A 151 5.06 9.15 -6.48
N TYR A 152 3.81 9.56 -6.65
CA TYR A 152 3.41 10.80 -7.29
C TYR A 152 2.51 11.61 -6.35
N GLU A 153 2.78 12.91 -6.28
CA GLU A 153 1.89 13.88 -5.66
C GLU A 153 0.90 14.41 -6.71
N LEU A 154 -0.35 14.62 -6.30
CA LEU A 154 -1.46 14.98 -7.17
C LEU A 154 -1.70 16.49 -7.26
#